data_AF-A0A921MKL3-F1
#
_entry.id   AF-A0A921MKL3-F1
#
_cell.length_a   1.000
_cell.length_b   1.000
_cell.length_c   1.000
_cell.angle_alpha   90.00
_cell.angle_beta   90.00
_cell.angle_gamma   90.00
#
_symmetry.space_group_name_H-M   'P 1'
#
loop_
_entity.id
_entity.type
_entity.pdbx_description
1 polymer ?
#
loop_
_entity_poly.entity_id
_entity_poly.type
_entity_poly.pdbx_seq_one_letter_code
_entity_poly.pdbx_strand_id
1 'polypeptide(L)'
;SKYPEVTRAFFEGKGMDVDIIKIEGSVELAPILGLADAIVDIVETGATLKENGLVPIETVAPVSARLIVNTASMKLRKAEIQDFIARCERELEKKSC
;
A
#
# COMPACT_ATOMS: atom_id res chain seq x y z
N SER A 1 11.43 -4.27 3.94
CA SER A 1 10.09 -3.80 3.55
C SER A 1 9.16 -3.72 4.76
N LYS A 2 8.22 -2.75 4.78
CA LYS A 2 7.06 -2.74 5.69
C LYS A 2 6.02 -3.81 5.36
N TYR A 3 6.05 -4.34 4.14
CA TYR A 3 5.07 -5.28 3.60
C TYR A 3 5.75 -6.61 3.20
N PRO A 4 6.22 -7.42 4.17
CA PRO A 4 7.01 -8.61 3.88
C PRO A 4 6.25 -9.64 3.03
N GLU A 5 4.96 -9.86 3.31
CA GLU A 5 4.15 -10.83 2.56
C GLU A 5 3.90 -10.42 1.12
N VAL A 6 3.62 -9.12 0.89
CA VAL A 6 3.46 -8.56 -0.47
C VAL A 6 4.78 -8.63 -1.25
N THR A 7 5.89 -8.32 -0.57
CA THR A 7 7.24 -8.41 -1.15
C THR A 7 7.57 -9.84 -1.53
N ARG A 8 7.30 -10.81 -0.64
CA ARG A 8 7.56 -12.24 -0.89
C ARG A 8 6.77 -12.73 -2.09
N ALA A 9 5.46 -12.51 -2.11
CA ALA A 9 4.61 -12.94 -3.22
C ALA A 9 5.05 -12.35 -4.58
N PHE A 10 5.51 -11.10 -4.59
CA PHE A 10 6.01 -10.44 -5.81
C PHE A 10 7.28 -11.11 -6.37
N PHE A 11 8.27 -11.41 -5.50
CA PHE A 11 9.52 -12.02 -5.95
C PHE A 11 9.39 -13.53 -6.19
N GLU A 12 8.56 -14.24 -5.43
CA GLU A 12 8.17 -15.63 -5.70
C GLU A 12 7.51 -15.75 -7.08
N GLY A 13 6.61 -14.83 -7.44
CA GLY A 13 5.99 -14.77 -8.77
C GLY A 13 6.98 -14.57 -9.92
N LYS A 14 8.19 -14.10 -9.62
CA LYS A 14 9.30 -13.94 -10.58
C LYS A 14 10.31 -15.08 -10.53
N GLY A 15 10.16 -16.04 -9.62
CA GLY A 15 11.16 -17.08 -9.39
C GLY A 15 12.49 -16.52 -8.85
N MET A 16 12.45 -15.38 -8.16
CA MET A 16 13.63 -14.74 -7.57
C MET A 16 13.70 -15.08 -6.08
N ASP A 17 14.82 -15.67 -5.67
CA ASP A 17 15.12 -15.89 -4.25
C ASP A 17 15.68 -14.60 -3.64
N VAL A 18 15.04 -14.12 -2.57
CA VAL A 18 15.36 -12.83 -1.94
C VAL A 18 15.26 -12.92 -0.42
N ASP A 19 16.23 -12.32 0.27
CA ASP A 19 16.17 -12.14 1.72
C ASP A 19 15.32 -10.91 2.07
N ILE A 20 14.24 -11.13 2.84
CA ILE A 20 13.29 -10.07 3.19
C ILE A 20 13.52 -9.62 4.63
N ILE A 21 14.07 -8.42 4.79
CA ILE A 21 14.21 -7.76 6.08
C ILE A 21 12.94 -6.94 6.38
N LYS A 22 12.20 -7.29 7.44
CA LYS A 22 11.05 -6.52 7.90
C LYS A 22 11.52 -5.24 8.59
N ILE A 23 10.99 -4.09 8.17
CA ILE A 23 11.31 -2.77 8.74
C ILE A 23 10.01 -2.02 8.98
N GLU A 24 9.81 -1.48 10.19
CA GLU A 24 8.57 -0.78 10.57
C GLU A 24 8.60 0.73 10.22
N GLY A 25 9.78 1.34 10.08
CA GLY A 25 9.93 2.77 9.81
C GLY A 25 11.25 3.11 9.12
N SER A 26 11.29 4.28 8.47
CA SER A 26 12.46 4.79 7.73
C SER A 26 13.10 3.77 6.79
N VAL A 27 12.30 3.19 5.91
CA VAL A 27 12.73 2.14 4.97
C VAL A 27 13.79 2.69 4.01
N GLU A 28 13.70 3.98 3.68
CA GLU A 28 14.65 4.73 2.86
C GLU A 28 16.10 4.74 3.38
N LEU A 29 16.30 4.50 4.68
CA LEU A 29 17.64 4.40 5.26
C LEU A 29 18.31 3.05 5.00
N ALA A 30 17.55 2.00 4.72
CA ALA A 30 18.11 0.65 4.58
C ALA A 30 19.14 0.55 3.43
N PRO A 31 18.91 1.12 2.23
CA PRO A 31 19.94 1.17 1.18
C PRO A 31 21.12 2.06 1.54
N ILE A 32 20.87 3.21 2.17
CA ILE A 32 21.91 4.19 2.53
C ILE A 32 22.91 3.58 3.54
N LEU A 33 22.42 2.76 4.46
CA LEU A 33 23.21 2.07 5.48
C LEU A 33 23.77 0.71 5.01
N GLY A 34 23.51 0.31 3.76
CA GLY A 34 23.97 -0.97 3.21
C GLY A 34 23.27 -2.19 3.82
N LEU A 35 22.08 -2.02 4.40
CA LEU A 35 21.30 -3.12 4.99
C LEU A 35 20.48 -3.89 3.96
N ALA A 36 20.16 -3.28 2.82
CA ALA A 36 19.41 -3.90 1.74
C ALA A 36 19.76 -3.26 0.39
N ASP A 37 19.75 -4.04 -0.68
CA ASP A 37 20.00 -3.54 -2.04
C ASP A 37 18.83 -2.71 -2.59
N ALA A 38 17.61 -3.01 -2.14
CA ALA A 38 16.39 -2.36 -2.59
C ALA A 38 15.32 -2.34 -1.49
N ILE A 39 14.31 -1.49 -1.68
CA ILE A 39 13.16 -1.40 -0.79
C ILE A 39 11.85 -1.59 -1.56
N VAL A 40 10.86 -2.13 -0.86
CA VAL A 40 9.47 -2.18 -1.32
C VAL A 40 8.65 -1.38 -0.33
N ASP A 41 8.13 -0.24 -0.76
CA ASP A 41 7.26 0.66 0.01
C ASP A 41 6.19 1.29 -0.91
N ILE A 42 5.14 1.85 -0.30
CA ILE A 42 4.09 2.60 -1.02
C ILE A 42 4.61 4.00 -1.30
N VAL A 43 4.47 4.44 -2.55
CA VAL A 43 4.85 5.78 -3.00
C VAL A 43 3.77 6.38 -3.88
N GLU A 44 3.60 7.70 -3.80
CA GLU A 44 2.63 8.44 -4.62
C GLU A 44 3.30 9.02 -5.87
N THR A 45 3.92 10.20 -5.76
CA THR A 45 4.58 10.89 -6.89
C THR A 45 6.06 10.52 -7.06
N GLY A 46 6.60 9.71 -6.15
CA GLY A 46 8.03 9.39 -6.10
C GLY A 46 8.93 10.54 -5.62
N ALA A 47 8.37 11.69 -5.20
CA ALA A 47 9.15 12.83 -4.71
C ALA A 47 10.02 12.45 -3.50
N THR A 48 9.45 11.75 -2.51
CA THR A 48 10.15 11.29 -1.30
C THR A 48 11.30 10.32 -1.61
N LEU A 49 11.16 9.50 -2.66
CA LEU A 49 12.26 8.62 -3.09
C LEU A 49 13.43 9.44 -3.63
N LYS A 50 13.15 10.43 -4.49
CA LYS A 50 14.19 11.29 -5.07
C LYS A 50 14.96 12.08 -4.03
N GLU A 51 14.29 12.59 -3.00
CA GLU A 51 14.92 13.30 -1.88
C GLU A 51 15.92 12.42 -1.12
N ASN A 52 15.71 11.11 -1.12
CA ASN A 52 16.60 10.12 -0.49
C ASN A 52 17.56 9.45 -1.49
N GLY A 53 17.69 9.97 -2.72
CA GLY A 53 18.56 9.41 -3.75
C GLY A 53 18.07 8.06 -4.31
N LEU A 54 16.81 7.72 -4.10
CA LEU A 54 16.19 6.49 -4.58
C LEU A 54 15.44 6.73 -5.89
N VAL A 55 15.39 5.69 -6.72
CA VAL A 55 14.66 5.69 -8.00
C VAL A 55 13.63 4.56 -8.01
N PRO A 56 12.40 4.80 -8.48
CA PRO A 56 11.45 3.72 -8.73
C PRO A 56 12.01 2.74 -9.77
N ILE A 57 12.13 1.46 -9.42
CA ILE A 57 12.61 0.41 -10.32
C ILE A 57 11.41 -0.26 -11.02
N GLU A 58 10.42 -0.65 -10.24
CA GLU A 58 9.25 -1.38 -10.74
C GLU A 58 8.04 -1.19 -9.84
N THR A 59 6.85 -1.19 -10.45
CA THR A 59 5.59 -1.16 -9.71
C THR A 59 5.19 -2.57 -9.29
N VAL A 60 5.09 -2.79 -7.98
CA VAL A 60 4.64 -4.08 -7.41
C VAL A 60 3.14 -4.28 -7.60
N ALA A 61 2.33 -3.29 -7.21
CA ALA A 61 0.88 -3.33 -7.37
C ALA A 61 0.28 -1.91 -7.26
N PRO A 62 -0.83 -1.61 -7.97
CA PRO A 62 -1.61 -0.40 -7.71
C PRO A 62 -2.35 -0.52 -6.37
N VAL A 63 -2.44 0.59 -5.63
CA VAL A 63 -3.13 0.64 -4.34
C VAL A 63 -4.29 1.62 -4.37
N SER A 64 -5.36 1.29 -3.65
CA SER A 64 -6.55 2.14 -3.49
C SER A 64 -7.13 1.98 -2.09
N ALA A 65 -7.71 3.06 -1.56
CA ALA A 65 -8.48 2.97 -0.32
C ALA A 65 -9.77 2.18 -0.55
N ARG A 66 -10.15 1.32 0.40
CA ARG A 66 -11.38 0.53 0.38
C ARG A 66 -12.17 0.74 1.67
N LEU A 67 -13.48 0.89 1.56
CA LEU A 67 -14.37 0.89 2.71
C LEU A 67 -14.66 -0.56 3.12
N ILE A 68 -14.23 -0.94 4.32
CA ILE A 68 -14.42 -2.28 4.88
C ILE A 68 -15.45 -2.20 5.99
N VAL A 69 -16.44 -3.08 5.96
CA VAL A 69 -17.53 -3.12 6.94
C VAL A 69 -17.53 -4.47 7.64
N ASN A 70 -17.67 -4.44 8.97
CA ASN A 70 -17.87 -5.65 9.76
C ASN A 70 -19.20 -6.32 9.40
N THR A 71 -19.19 -7.63 9.12
CA THR A 71 -20.36 -8.38 8.68
C THR A 71 -21.50 -8.39 9.69
N ALA A 72 -21.21 -8.45 11.00
CA ALA A 72 -22.24 -8.40 12.03
C ALA A 72 -22.87 -7.01 12.11
N SER A 73 -22.05 -5.95 12.09
CA SER A 73 -22.54 -4.57 12.01
C SER A 73 -23.40 -4.33 10.78
N MET A 74 -23.01 -4.86 9.61
CA MET A 74 -23.77 -4.74 8.36
C MET A 74 -25.18 -5.35 8.46
N LYS A 75 -25.34 -6.41 9.26
CA LYS A 75 -26.65 -7.05 9.50
C LYS A 75 -27.49 -6.27 10.52
N LEU A 76 -26.88 -5.84 11.63
CA LEU A 76 -27.59 -5.20 12.75
C LEU A 76 -27.90 -3.72 12.50
N ARG A 77 -27.05 -3.01 11.77
CA ARG A 77 -27.14 -1.56 11.51
C ARG A 77 -27.19 -1.27 10.01
N LYS A 78 -27.88 -2.14 9.27
CA LYS A 78 -27.92 -2.12 7.80
C LYS A 78 -28.29 -0.75 7.24
N ALA A 79 -29.37 -0.15 7.76
CA ALA A 79 -29.88 1.12 7.25
C ALA A 79 -28.86 2.27 7.40
N GLU A 80 -28.27 2.41 8.59
CA GLU A 80 -27.28 3.46 8.88
C GLU A 80 -26.01 3.30 8.04
N ILE A 81 -25.54 2.05 7.88
CA ILE A 81 -24.34 1.76 7.09
C ILE A 81 -24.61 2.00 5.60
N GLN A 82 -25.78 1.60 5.09
CA GLN A 82 -26.15 1.85 3.69
C GLN A 82 -26.29 3.35 3.41
N ASP A 83 -26.86 4.13 4.33
CA ASP A 83 -26.89 5.59 4.21
C ASP A 83 -25.47 6.19 4.15
N PHE A 84 -24.57 5.74 5.03
CA PHE A 84 -23.18 6.19 5.03
C PHE A 84 -22.47 5.84 3.71
N ILE A 85 -22.64 4.60 3.21
CA ILE A 85 -22.08 4.17 1.92
C ILE A 85 -22.60 5.07 0.79
N ALA A 86 -23.91 5.29 0.70
CA ALA A 86 -24.51 6.12 -0.35
C ALA A 86 -24.02 7.57 -0.31
N ARG A 87 -23.73 8.10 0.89
CA ARG A 87 -23.12 9.43 1.04
C ARG A 87 -21.67 9.45 0.57
N CYS A 88 -20.88 8.42 0.88
CA CYS A 88 -19.51 8.29 0.37
C CYS A 88 -19.48 8.20 -1.16
N GLU A 89 -20.33 7.35 -1.75
CA GLU A 89 -20.43 7.16 -3.21
C GLU A 89 -20.75 8.49 -3.92
N ARG A 90 -21.72 9.24 -3.41
CA ARG A 90 -22.10 10.55 -3.96
C ARG A 90 -20.95 11.56 -3.97
N GLU A 91 -20.12 11.59 -2.93
CA GLU A 91 -18.97 12.50 -2.86
C GLU A 91 -17.81 12.03 -3.76
N LEU A 92 -17.67 10.72 -3.98
CA LEU A 92 -16.70 10.18 -4.93
C LEU A 92 -17.09 10.51 -6.38
N GLU A 93 -18.37 10.42 -6.74
CA GLU A 93 -18.87 10.79 -8.08
C GLU A 93 -18.63 12.28 -8.39
N LYS A 94 -18.88 13.17 -7.41
CA LYS A 94 -18.65 14.62 -7.57
C LYS A 94 -17.19 14.98 -7.82
N LYS A 95 -16.25 14.27 -7.17
CA LYS A 95 -14.80 14.51 -7.35
C LYS A 95 -14.28 14.03 -8.71
N SER A 96 -15.05 13.20 -9.41
CA SER A 96 -14.68 12.68 -10.72
C SER A 96 -15.15 13.57 -11.89
N CYS A 97 -15.86 14.67 -11.60
CA CYS A 97 -16.26 15.71 -12.53
C CYS A 97 -15.43 16.98 -12.32
#